data_AF-A0A6P4AGS3-F1
#
_entry.id   AF-A0A6P4AGS3-F1
#
_cell.length_a   1.000
_cell.length_b   1.000
_cell.length_c   1.000
_cell.angle_alpha   90.00
_cell.angle_beta   90.00
_cell.angle_gamma   90.00
#
_symmetry.space_group_name_H-M   'P 1'
#
loop_
_entity.id
_entity.type
_entity.pdbx_description
1 polymer ?
#
loop_
_entity_poly.entity_id
_entity_poly.type
_entity_poly.pdbx_seq_one_letter_code
_entity_poly.pdbx_strand_id
1 'polypeptide(L)'
;MHLQEAVAVTTAIQEEIFLEMGIDPSFGLSCLGKVNTAYENDQEVMIHFYNFVAKEEVACDEAELEPDEFAERMCSQEKLQEQQLEMLKYMRKFALDDQSTILEKLRHQLENSNFDSRVSVLTSNQIQEIVQRRVSPIFRPG
;
A
#
# COMPACT_ATOMS: atom_id res chain seq x y z
N MET A 1 9.02 -17.23 -15.54
CA MET A 1 7.94 -17.39 -16.51
C MET A 1 6.77 -16.45 -16.21
N HIS A 2 6.28 -16.36 -14.96
CA HIS A 2 5.12 -15.52 -14.60
C HIS A 2 5.30 -13.99 -14.74
N LEU A 3 6.50 -13.42 -14.46
CA LEU A 3 6.71 -11.97 -14.57
C LEU A 3 6.62 -11.45 -16.01
N GLN A 4 7.17 -12.19 -16.96
CA GLN A 4 7.23 -11.76 -18.36
C GLN A 4 5.85 -11.79 -19.02
N GLU A 5 5.00 -12.72 -18.58
CA GLU A 5 3.60 -12.82 -18.99
C GLU A 5 2.76 -11.68 -18.39
N ALA A 6 2.94 -11.35 -17.11
CA ALA A 6 2.27 -10.21 -16.48
C ALA A 6 2.65 -8.86 -17.11
N VAL A 7 3.93 -8.67 -17.46
CA VAL A 7 4.40 -7.47 -18.18
C VAL A 7 3.80 -7.40 -19.58
N ALA A 8 3.70 -8.52 -20.29
CA ALA A 8 3.08 -8.56 -21.61
C ALA A 8 1.57 -8.24 -21.56
N VAL A 9 0.85 -8.77 -20.57
CA VAL A 9 -0.58 -8.52 -20.37
C VAL A 9 -0.85 -7.06 -20.01
N THR A 10 -0.07 -6.49 -19.09
CA THR A 10 -0.20 -5.07 -18.72
C THR A 10 0.13 -4.14 -19.88
N THR A 11 1.13 -4.48 -20.71
CA THR A 11 1.45 -3.71 -21.92
C THR A 11 0.30 -3.74 -22.92
N ALA A 12 -0.31 -4.90 -23.17
CA ALA A 12 -1.44 -5.02 -24.10
C ALA A 12 -2.66 -4.18 -23.67
N ILE A 13 -2.99 -4.19 -22.37
CA ILE A 13 -4.08 -3.37 -21.82
C ILE A 13 -3.77 -1.88 -21.96
N GLN A 14 -2.54 -1.45 -21.67
CA GLN A 14 -2.13 -0.06 -21.85
C GLN A 14 -2.22 0.38 -23.31
N GLU A 15 -1.82 -0.48 -24.25
CA GLU A 15 -1.93 -0.20 -25.68
C GLU A 15 -3.39 -0.04 -26.12
N GLU A 16 -4.29 -0.91 -25.65
CA GLU A 16 -5.73 -0.81 -25.91
C GLU A 16 -6.33 0.50 -25.39
N ILE A 17 -6.03 0.85 -24.13
CA ILE A 17 -6.47 2.11 -23.52
C ILE A 17 -6.01 3.32 -24.33
N PHE A 18 -4.74 3.35 -24.77
CA PHE A 18 -4.24 4.45 -25.59
C PHE A 18 -4.97 4.52 -26.95
N LEU A 19 -5.22 3.38 -27.60
CA LEU A 19 -5.99 3.34 -28.85
C LEU A 19 -7.41 3.88 -28.67
N GLU A 20 -8.10 3.50 -27.59
CA GLU A 20 -9.44 3.99 -27.27
C GLU A 20 -9.47 5.51 -27.07
N MET A 21 -8.43 6.07 -26.47
CA MET A 21 -8.24 7.52 -26.30
C MET A 21 -7.81 8.24 -27.59
N GLY A 22 -7.58 7.51 -28.69
CA GLY A 22 -7.09 8.07 -29.96
C GLY A 22 -5.60 8.46 -29.91
N ILE A 23 -4.84 7.87 -29.00
CA ILE A 23 -3.41 8.10 -28.81
C ILE A 23 -2.63 6.91 -29.40
N ASP A 24 -1.57 7.19 -30.17
CA ASP A 24 -0.66 6.14 -30.64
C ASP A 24 -0.03 5.40 -29.43
N PRO A 25 -0.17 4.07 -29.32
CA PRO A 25 0.33 3.34 -28.14
C PRO A 25 1.83 3.45 -27.92
N SER A 26 2.62 3.44 -28.99
CA SER A 26 4.08 3.57 -28.88
C SER A 26 4.48 4.93 -28.32
N PHE A 27 3.80 5.99 -28.76
CA PHE A 27 3.93 7.33 -28.21
C PHE A 27 3.48 7.39 -26.74
N GLY A 28 2.29 6.88 -26.42
CA GLY A 28 1.72 6.87 -25.07
C GLY A 28 2.62 6.16 -24.06
N LEU A 29 3.09 4.95 -24.39
CA LEU A 29 4.02 4.18 -23.58
C LEU A 29 5.37 4.87 -23.43
N SER A 30 5.89 5.50 -24.50
CA SER A 30 7.15 6.26 -24.41
C SER A 30 7.03 7.45 -23.45
N CYS A 31 5.90 8.16 -23.48
CA CYS A 31 5.61 9.24 -22.54
C CYS A 31 5.47 8.72 -21.11
N LEU A 32 4.70 7.66 -20.90
CA LEU A 32 4.52 7.05 -19.59
C LEU A 32 5.84 6.56 -19.00
N GLY A 33 6.70 5.93 -19.81
CA GLY A 33 8.04 5.51 -19.41
C GLY A 33 8.91 6.67 -18.93
N LYS A 34 8.86 7.83 -19.60
CA LYS A 34 9.59 9.03 -19.17
C LYS A 34 9.09 9.56 -17.83
N VAL A 35 7.77 9.60 -17.64
CA VAL A 35 7.16 10.01 -16.36
C VAL A 35 7.57 9.06 -15.25
N ASN A 36 7.48 7.73 -15.50
CA ASN A 36 7.89 6.73 -14.52
C ASN A 36 9.37 6.91 -14.13
N THR A 37 10.29 6.97 -15.09
CA THR A 37 11.72 7.17 -14.80
C THR A 37 12.00 8.49 -14.05
N ALA A 38 11.24 9.55 -14.33
CA ALA A 38 11.44 10.84 -13.67
C ALA A 38 10.94 10.87 -12.22
N TYR A 39 9.85 10.15 -11.91
CA TYR A 39 9.13 10.33 -10.65
C TYR A 39 8.91 9.04 -9.83
N GLU A 40 9.37 7.88 -10.29
CA GLU A 40 9.15 6.58 -9.60
C GLU A 40 9.58 6.58 -8.12
N ASN A 41 10.60 7.37 -7.78
CA ASN A 41 11.12 7.49 -6.42
C ASN A 41 10.86 8.87 -5.80
N ASP A 42 10.06 9.72 -6.46
CA ASP A 42 9.69 11.03 -5.94
C ASP A 42 8.58 10.88 -4.88
N GLN A 43 8.95 11.12 -3.63
CA GLN A 43 8.05 10.93 -2.51
C GLN A 43 6.83 11.86 -2.57
N GLU A 44 6.98 13.12 -3.00
CA GLU A 44 5.87 14.07 -3.07
C GLU A 44 4.87 13.65 -4.14
N VAL A 45 5.36 13.23 -5.31
CA VAL A 45 4.52 12.71 -6.39
C VAL A 45 3.75 11.48 -5.94
N MET A 46 4.42 10.53 -5.27
CA MET A 46 3.74 9.33 -4.76
C MET A 46 2.68 9.66 -3.71
N ILE A 47 2.96 10.60 -2.79
CA ILE A 47 1.97 11.06 -1.80
C ILE A 47 0.76 11.69 -2.51
N HIS A 48 0.98 12.57 -3.48
CA HIS A 48 -0.10 13.22 -4.21
C HIS A 48 -0.91 12.21 -5.03
N PHE A 49 -0.25 11.25 -5.67
CA PHE A 49 -0.89 10.18 -6.43
C PHE A 49 -1.79 9.32 -5.54
N TYR A 50 -1.29 8.81 -4.40
CA TYR A 50 -2.11 7.99 -3.50
C TYR A 50 -3.25 8.79 -2.87
N ASN A 51 -3.06 10.08 -2.58
CA ASN A 51 -4.15 10.95 -2.14
C ASN A 51 -5.23 11.13 -3.21
N PHE A 52 -4.84 11.14 -4.49
CA PHE A 52 -5.80 11.20 -5.59
C PHE A 52 -6.58 9.89 -5.71
N VAL A 53 -5.89 8.74 -5.71
CA VAL A 53 -6.51 7.41 -5.76
C VAL A 53 -7.48 7.22 -4.59
N ALA A 54 -7.12 7.62 -3.37
CA ALA A 54 -8.02 7.51 -2.22
C ALA A 54 -9.30 8.36 -2.37
N LYS A 55 -9.22 9.52 -3.03
CA LYS A 55 -10.40 10.35 -3.32
C LYS A 55 -11.28 9.74 -4.42
N GLU A 56 -10.65 9.16 -5.43
CA GLU A 56 -11.34 8.46 -6.51
C GLU A 56 -12.08 7.23 -5.97
N GLU A 57 -11.46 6.44 -5.08
CA GLU A 57 -12.11 5.30 -4.43
C GLU A 57 -13.38 5.72 -3.67
N VAL A 58 -13.31 6.81 -2.90
CA VAL A 58 -14.49 7.34 -2.18
C VAL A 58 -15.59 7.79 -3.15
N ALA A 59 -15.21 8.44 -4.26
CA ALA A 59 -16.18 8.89 -5.26
C ALA A 59 -16.83 7.72 -6.01
N CYS A 60 -16.08 6.65 -6.28
CA CYS A 60 -16.60 5.41 -6.86
C CYS A 60 -17.54 4.71 -5.87
N ASP A 61 -17.15 4.60 -4.60
CA ASP A 61 -18.01 4.04 -3.55
C ASP A 61 -19.33 4.81 -3.40
N GLU A 62 -19.29 6.15 -3.46
CA GLU A 62 -20.49 6.99 -3.41
C GLU A 62 -21.39 6.78 -4.65
N ALA A 63 -20.80 6.49 -5.81
CA ALA A 63 -21.54 6.26 -7.05
C ALA A 63 -22.11 4.84 -7.16
N GLU A 64 -21.48 3.85 -6.52
CA GLU A 64 -21.84 2.43 -6.61
C GLU A 64 -22.77 1.95 -5.49
N LEU A 65 -22.66 2.53 -4.29
CA LEU A 65 -23.35 2.06 -3.09
C LEU A 65 -24.61 2.86 -2.77
N GLU A 66 -25.56 2.22 -2.09
CA GLU A 66 -26.69 2.92 -1.50
C GLU A 66 -26.24 3.77 -0.30
N PRO A 67 -26.96 4.84 0.08
CA PRO A 67 -26.52 5.80 1.09
C PRO A 67 -26.13 5.18 2.45
N ASP A 68 -26.88 4.16 2.90
CA ASP A 68 -26.60 3.49 4.18
C ASP A 68 -25.34 2.62 4.10
N GLU A 69 -25.13 1.92 2.98
CA GLU A 69 -23.95 1.08 2.73
C GLU A 69 -22.69 1.94 2.59
N PHE A 70 -22.79 3.07 1.89
CA PHE A 70 -21.73 4.06 1.80
C PHE A 70 -21.34 4.61 3.18
N ALA A 71 -22.33 5.00 3.99
CA ALA A 71 -22.08 5.51 5.33
C ALA A 71 -21.41 4.45 6.24
N GLU A 72 -21.82 3.18 6.16
CA GLU A 72 -21.18 2.09 6.90
C GLU A 72 -19.72 1.86 6.44
N ARG A 73 -19.48 1.91 5.13
CA ARG A 73 -18.14 1.76 4.54
C ARG A 73 -17.22 2.89 4.98
N MET A 74 -17.67 4.14 4.93
CA MET A 74 -16.90 5.30 5.39
C MET A 74 -16.58 5.21 6.89
N CYS A 75 -17.56 4.85 7.72
CA CYS A 75 -17.35 4.66 9.16
C CYS A 75 -16.32 3.56 9.47
N SER A 76 -16.36 2.47 8.70
CA SER A 76 -15.39 1.37 8.84
C SER A 76 -13.98 1.79 8.42
N GLN A 77 -13.86 2.56 7.34
CA GLN A 77 -12.60 3.08 6.83
C GLN A 77 -11.98 4.09 7.82
N GLU A 78 -12.76 5.03 8.36
CA GLU A 78 -12.32 6.00 9.36
C GLU A 78 -11.77 5.30 10.61
N LYS A 79 -12.49 4.30 11.15
CA LYS A 79 -12.03 3.51 12.30
C LYS A 79 -10.70 2.81 12.02
N LEU A 80 -10.53 2.26 10.82
CA LEU A 80 -9.28 1.60 10.44
C LEU A 80 -8.12 2.60 10.38
N GLN A 81 -8.34 3.78 9.81
CA GLN A 81 -7.33 4.85 9.75
C GLN A 81 -6.94 5.34 11.16
N GLU A 82 -7.91 5.47 12.07
CA GLU A 82 -7.63 5.80 13.47
C GLU A 82 -6.75 4.76 14.15
N GLN A 83 -7.03 3.48 13.94
CA GLN A 83 -6.23 2.37 14.47
C GLN A 83 -4.81 2.35 13.91
N GLN A 84 -4.64 2.55 12.60
CA GLN A 84 -3.33 2.68 11.97
C GLN A 84 -2.55 3.87 12.55
N LEU A 85 -3.22 5.02 12.74
CA LEU A 85 -2.59 6.20 13.33
C LEU A 85 -2.16 5.96 14.79
N GLU A 86 -2.99 5.30 15.59
CA GLU A 86 -2.65 4.93 16.95
C GLU A 86 -1.45 3.99 17.00
N MET A 87 -1.43 2.97 16.14
CA MET A 87 -0.30 2.06 15.97
C MET A 87 0.99 2.82 15.63
N LEU A 88 0.96 3.75 14.67
CA LEU A 88 2.12 4.56 14.29
C LEU A 88 2.59 5.48 15.43
N LYS A 89 1.66 6.08 16.18
CA LYS A 89 1.98 6.85 17.40
C LYS A 89 2.64 5.99 18.47
N TYR A 90 2.16 4.75 18.65
CA TYR A 90 2.75 3.80 19.58
C TYR A 90 4.15 3.36 19.14
N MET A 91 4.31 3.03 17.86
CA MET A 91 5.57 2.61 17.25
C MET A 91 6.67 3.69 17.37
N ARG A 92 6.31 4.98 17.30
CA ARG A 92 7.26 6.10 17.47
C ARG A 92 8.00 6.09 18.81
N LYS A 93 7.50 5.36 19.82
CA LYS A 93 8.13 5.25 21.15
C LYS A 93 9.38 4.35 21.15
N PHE A 94 9.61 3.57 20.09
CA PHE A 94 10.73 2.63 19.99
C PHE A 94 11.90 3.21 19.19
N ALA A 95 13.07 2.55 19.24
CA ALA A 95 14.25 2.96 18.46
C ALA A 95 14.02 2.80 16.95
N LEU A 96 14.76 3.53 16.10
CA LEU A 96 14.58 3.48 14.65
C LEU A 96 14.73 2.07 14.05
N ASP A 97 15.66 1.28 14.59
CA ASP A 97 15.81 -0.11 14.18
C ASP A 97 14.55 -0.91 14.50
N ASP A 98 13.91 -0.69 15.64
CA ASP A 98 12.69 -1.37 16.09
C ASP A 98 11.51 -0.96 15.22
N GLN A 99 11.38 0.34 14.93
CA GLN A 99 10.38 0.85 14.00
C GLN A 99 10.52 0.18 12.63
N SER A 100 11.74 0.04 12.11
CA SER A 100 12.00 -0.61 10.82
C SER A 100 11.57 -2.07 10.82
N THR A 101 11.91 -2.84 11.86
CA THR A 101 11.50 -4.24 11.97
C THR A 101 9.99 -4.41 12.14
N ILE A 102 9.33 -3.50 12.84
CA ILE A 102 7.86 -3.48 12.96
C ILE A 102 7.23 -3.26 11.58
N LEU A 103 7.72 -2.28 10.82
CA LEU A 103 7.23 -1.98 9.46
C LEU A 103 7.52 -3.12 8.47
N GLU A 104 8.67 -3.76 8.55
CA GLU A 104 8.99 -4.94 7.72
C GLU A 104 8.04 -6.11 8.01
N LYS A 105 7.71 -6.34 9.30
CA LYS A 105 6.72 -7.36 9.68
C LYS A 105 5.33 -7.02 9.19
N LEU A 106 4.93 -5.76 9.27
CA LEU A 106 3.66 -5.29 8.74
C LEU A 106 3.59 -5.46 7.21
N ARG A 107 4.67 -5.13 6.49
CA ARG A 107 4.77 -5.34 5.04
C ARG A 107 4.58 -6.82 4.69
N HIS A 108 5.28 -7.72 5.36
CA HIS A 108 5.12 -9.16 5.12
C HIS A 108 3.72 -9.67 5.46
N GLN A 109 3.06 -9.11 6.48
CA GLN A 109 1.68 -9.45 6.80
C GLN A 109 0.74 -9.05 5.66
N LEU A 110 0.90 -7.83 5.11
CA LEU A 110 0.15 -7.37 3.95
C LEU A 110 0.41 -8.23 2.71
N GLU A 111 1.67 -8.52 2.39
CA GLU A 111 2.06 -9.37 1.25
C GLU A 111 1.41 -10.77 1.36
N ASN A 112 1.44 -11.38 2.54
CA ASN A 112 0.84 -12.70 2.77
C ASN A 112 -0.70 -12.71 2.70
N SER A 113 -1.32 -11.55 2.91
CA SER A 113 -2.78 -11.37 2.84
C SER A 113 -3.23 -10.69 1.55
N ASN A 114 -2.38 -10.70 0.50
CA ASN A 114 -2.67 -10.07 -0.78
C ASN A 114 -3.14 -8.60 -0.66
N PHE A 115 -2.49 -7.86 0.25
CA PHE A 115 -2.74 -6.45 0.56
C PHE A 115 -4.15 -6.15 1.10
N ASP A 116 -4.80 -7.11 1.77
CA ASP A 116 -6.04 -6.85 2.52
C ASP A 116 -5.83 -5.74 3.58
N SER A 117 -6.58 -4.65 3.46
CA SER A 117 -6.50 -3.51 4.35
C SER A 117 -6.84 -3.86 5.80
N ARG A 118 -7.61 -4.91 6.05
CA ARG A 118 -7.98 -5.36 7.41
C ARG A 118 -6.79 -5.85 8.23
N VAL A 119 -5.72 -6.30 7.57
CA VAL A 119 -4.50 -6.77 8.25
C VAL A 119 -3.43 -5.67 8.34
N SER A 120 -3.77 -4.42 8.08
CA SER A 120 -2.84 -3.28 8.11
C SER A 120 -2.52 -2.74 9.51
N VAL A 121 -3.04 -3.39 10.57
CA VAL A 121 -2.87 -2.96 11.97
C VAL A 121 -2.19 -4.06 12.78
N LEU A 122 -1.19 -3.66 13.58
CA LEU A 122 -0.59 -4.47 14.64
C LEU A 122 -1.03 -3.93 15.99
N THR A 123 -1.44 -4.84 16.87
CA THR A 123 -1.75 -4.50 18.26
C THR A 123 -0.46 -4.16 19.02
N SER A 124 -0.60 -3.38 20.11
CA SER A 124 0.53 -3.05 20.99
C SER A 124 1.28 -4.29 21.50
N ASN A 125 0.56 -5.39 21.75
CA ASN A 125 1.16 -6.67 22.18
C ASN A 125 2.02 -7.28 21.08
N GLN A 126 1.55 -7.29 19.83
CA GLN A 126 2.32 -7.79 18.67
C GLN A 126 3.57 -6.93 18.44
N ILE A 127 3.46 -5.61 18.58
CA ILE A 127 4.60 -4.70 18.49
C ILE A 127 5.64 -5.00 19.58
N GLN A 128 5.21 -5.16 20.83
CA GLN A 128 6.11 -5.51 21.92
C GLN A 128 6.80 -6.86 21.70
N GLU A 129 6.08 -7.85 21.18
CA GLU A 129 6.64 -9.16 20.88
C GLU A 129 7.71 -9.10 19.79
N ILE A 130 7.49 -8.30 18.74
CA ILE A 130 8.46 -8.08 17.66
C ILE A 130 9.76 -7.48 18.23
N VAL A 131 9.65 -6.49 19.12
CA VAL A 131 10.81 -5.84 19.75
C VAL A 131 11.52 -6.77 20.73
N GLN A 132 10.78 -7.51 21.57
CA GLN A 132 11.35 -8.42 22.56
C GLN A 132 12.10 -9.60 21.93
N ARG A 133 11.61 -10.14 20.81
CA ARG A 133 12.29 -11.25 20.09
C ARG A 133 13.69 -10.89 19.61
N ARG A 134 14.04 -9.59 19.49
CA ARG A 134 15.42 -9.15 19.22
C ARG A 134 16.33 -9.12 20.45
N VAL A 135 15.77 -8.94 21.65
CA VAL A 135 16.56 -8.77 22.88
C VAL A 135 16.95 -10.12 23.51
N SER A 136 16.36 -11.23 23.04
CA SER A 136 16.71 -12.58 23.50
C SER A 136 18.13 -12.99 23.04
N PRO A 137 19.09 -13.25 23.96
CA PRO A 137 20.41 -13.72 23.59
C PRO A 137 20.33 -15.13 22.99
N ILE A 138 20.99 -15.33 21.85
CA ILE A 138 21.27 -16.66 21.30
C ILE A 138 22.14 -17.41 22.32
N PHE A 139 21.54 -18.31 23.10
CA PHE A 139 22.26 -19.20 24.00
C PHE A 139 23.10 -20.16 23.15
N ARG A 140 24.43 -19.97 23.11
CA ARG A 140 25.38 -20.96 22.59
C ARG A 140 25.88 -21.81 23.77
N PRO A 141 25.56 -23.12 23.85
CA PRO A 141 26.25 -24.00 24.77
C PRO A 141 27.68 -24.21 24.26
N GLY A 142 28.66 -23.98 25.13
CA GLY A 142 30.07 -24.30 24.92
C GLY A 142 30.40 -25.76 25.20
#